data_AF-A0A6L7GZD1-F1
#
_entry.id   AF-A0A6L7GZD1-F1
#
_cell.length_a   1.000
_cell.length_b   1.000
_cell.length_c   1.000
_cell.angle_alpha   90.00
_cell.angle_beta   90.00
_cell.angle_gamma   90.00
#
_symmetry.space_group_name_H-M   'P 1'
#
loop_
_entity.id
_entity.type
_entity.pdbx_description
1 polymer ?
#
loop_
_entity_poly.entity_id
_entity_poly.type
_entity_poly.pdbx_seq_one_letter_code
_entity_poly.pdbx_strand_id
1 'polypeptide(L)'
;MTDDKKLGSNALEPCVAMPEIKPAPNPLDWGQPADGVGVLSEQGMWAARAASAREAAELLETAHRAVEPVLRSNYFGQDCAEGESLRDSLLAIVGANGSWRSELVDQINRLNDLADQCDRAAKELAATDREAGEGFRSDR
;
A
#
# COMPACT_ATOMS: atom_id res chain seq x y z
N MET A 1 -23.06 42.31 40.86
CA MET A 1 -22.99 40.86 41.08
C MET A 1 -23.12 40.21 39.71
N THR A 2 -22.00 40.17 38.99
CA THR A 2 -21.93 39.69 37.60
C THR A 2 -21.24 38.35 37.64
N ASP A 3 -22.00 37.28 37.40
CA ASP A 3 -21.51 35.91 37.32
C ASP A 3 -20.76 35.71 36.01
N ASP A 4 -19.45 35.54 36.12
CA ASP A 4 -18.57 35.06 35.05
C ASP A 4 -18.84 33.57 34.78
N LYS A 5 -19.62 33.28 33.75
CA LYS A 5 -19.71 31.93 33.18
C LYS A 5 -18.41 31.61 32.43
N LYS A 6 -17.57 30.77 33.04
CA LYS A 6 -16.45 30.08 32.37
C LYS A 6 -16.99 29.31 31.16
N LEU A 7 -16.65 29.78 29.96
CA LEU A 7 -16.79 29.03 28.72
C LEU A 7 -15.89 27.78 28.82
N GLY A 8 -16.53 26.61 28.75
CA GLY A 8 -15.86 25.32 28.72
C GLY A 8 -14.87 25.26 27.57
N SER A 9 -13.63 24.94 27.92
CA SER A 9 -12.55 24.61 26.99
C SER A 9 -12.92 23.35 26.19
N ASN A 10 -13.62 23.52 25.07
CA ASN A 10 -13.65 22.52 24.02
C ASN A 10 -12.29 22.52 23.33
N ALA A 11 -11.32 21.84 23.97
CA ALA A 11 -10.09 21.47 23.32
C ALA A 11 -10.48 20.47 22.21
N LEU A 12 -10.58 20.98 20.99
CA LEU A 12 -10.60 20.16 19.79
C LEU A 12 -9.34 19.28 19.86
N GLU A 13 -9.52 17.96 19.91
CA GLU A 13 -8.40 17.04 19.82
C GLU A 13 -7.60 17.39 18.56
N PRO A 14 -6.25 17.41 18.64
CA PRO A 14 -5.44 17.70 17.48
C PRO A 14 -5.76 16.66 16.41
N CYS A 15 -6.17 17.14 15.24
CA CYS A 15 -6.38 16.34 14.04
C CYS A 15 -5.21 15.36 13.93
N VAL A 16 -5.50 14.05 13.93
CA VAL A 16 -4.51 13.02 13.65
C VAL A 16 -3.82 13.44 12.36
N ALA A 17 -2.53 13.75 12.44
CA ALA A 17 -1.76 14.18 11.29
C ALA A 17 -1.96 13.12 10.19
N MET A 18 -2.45 13.54 9.03
CA MET A 18 -2.54 12.65 7.88
C MET A 18 -1.15 12.02 7.68
N PRO A 19 -1.05 10.69 7.58
CA PRO A 19 0.22 10.07 7.26
C PRO A 19 0.72 10.70 5.95
N GLU A 20 1.99 11.13 5.96
CA GLU A 20 2.63 11.72 4.80
C GLU A 20 2.56 10.70 3.66
N ILE A 21 1.68 10.94 2.68
CA ILE A 21 1.54 10.06 1.52
C ILE A 21 2.78 10.31 0.67
N LYS A 22 3.77 9.43 0.81
CA LYS A 22 4.92 9.44 -0.09
C LYS A 22 4.38 9.28 -1.52
N PRO A 23 4.81 10.13 -2.46
CA PRO A 23 4.43 9.97 -3.85
C PRO A 23 4.81 8.55 -4.30
N ALA A 24 3.95 7.92 -5.10
CA ALA A 24 4.28 6.62 -5.68
C ALA A 24 5.65 6.72 -6.37
N PRO A 25 6.55 5.76 -6.15
CA PRO A 25 7.89 5.80 -6.74
C PRO A 25 7.79 5.94 -8.26
N ASN A 26 8.59 6.84 -8.84
CA ASN A 26 8.58 7.12 -10.27
C ASN A 26 8.83 5.81 -11.03
N PRO A 27 8.02 5.44 -12.04
CA PRO A 27 8.28 4.25 -12.86
C PRO A 27 9.66 4.25 -13.53
N LEU A 28 10.28 5.42 -13.71
CA LEU A 28 11.66 5.56 -14.19
C LEU A 28 12.72 5.20 -13.14
N ASP A 29 12.37 5.19 -11.86
CA ASP A 29 13.24 4.76 -10.76
C ASP A 29 13.22 3.22 -10.59
N TRP A 30 12.29 2.52 -11.24
CA TRP A 30 12.17 1.07 -11.20
C TRP A 30 13.24 0.41 -12.06
N GLY A 31 14.47 0.41 -11.55
CA GLY A 31 15.64 -0.09 -12.27
C GLY A 31 16.87 0.82 -12.16
N GLN A 32 16.77 1.94 -11.44
CA GLN A 32 17.94 2.75 -11.11
C GLN A 32 18.72 2.03 -10.00
N PRO A 33 20.05 1.94 -10.09
CA PRO A 33 20.87 1.48 -8.97
C PRO A 33 20.72 2.47 -7.80
N ALA A 34 20.83 1.96 -6.57
CA ALA A 34 20.59 2.74 -5.35
C ALA A 34 21.52 3.97 -5.19
N ASP A 35 22.59 4.06 -5.97
CA ASP A 35 23.56 5.17 -6.01
C ASP A 35 23.39 6.11 -7.23
N GLY A 36 22.42 5.84 -8.12
CA GLY A 36 22.18 6.63 -9.33
C GLY A 36 23.26 6.52 -10.40
N VAL A 37 24.24 5.61 -10.26
CA VAL A 37 25.35 5.45 -11.19
C VAL A 37 25.53 3.97 -11.53
N GLY A 38 24.89 3.49 -12.61
CA GLY A 38 25.12 2.13 -13.11
C GLY A 38 23.97 1.54 -13.91
N VAL A 39 24.27 0.48 -14.67
CA VAL A 39 23.27 -0.40 -15.28
C VAL A 39 22.99 -1.51 -14.29
N LEU A 40 21.75 -1.66 -13.83
CA LEU A 40 21.38 -2.82 -13.02
C LEU A 40 21.48 -4.09 -13.87
N SER A 41 22.01 -5.16 -13.29
CA SER A 41 21.88 -6.49 -13.89
C SER A 41 20.40 -6.83 -14.07
N GLU A 42 20.07 -7.69 -15.03
CA GLU A 42 18.69 -8.14 -15.22
C GLU A 42 18.12 -8.74 -13.94
N GLN A 43 18.93 -9.50 -13.20
CA GLN A 43 18.61 -9.96 -11.84
C GLN A 43 18.20 -8.80 -10.91
N GLY A 44 19.00 -7.72 -10.87
CA GLY A 44 18.73 -6.55 -10.04
C GLY A 44 17.43 -5.85 -10.40
N MET A 45 17.10 -5.77 -11.70
CA MET A 45 15.82 -5.20 -12.16
C MET A 45 14.62 -6.03 -11.70
N TRP A 46 14.69 -7.36 -11.79
CA TRP A 46 13.61 -8.23 -11.32
C TRP A 46 13.42 -8.18 -9.81
N ALA A 47 14.51 -8.12 -9.04
CA ALA A 47 14.45 -7.94 -7.60
C ALA A 47 13.83 -6.57 -7.21
N ALA A 48 14.17 -5.50 -7.93
CA ALA A 48 13.59 -4.18 -7.71
C ALA A 48 12.06 -4.19 -7.98
N ARG A 49 11.62 -4.82 -9.07
CA ARG A 49 10.19 -4.98 -9.38
C ARG A 49 9.45 -5.78 -8.31
N ALA A 50 10.06 -6.84 -7.78
CA ALA A 50 9.49 -7.60 -6.67
C ALA A 50 9.31 -6.73 -5.42
N ALA A 51 10.32 -5.92 -5.08
CA ALA A 51 10.26 -5.00 -3.96
C ALA A 51 9.14 -3.94 -4.14
N SER A 52 9.04 -3.32 -5.32
CA SER A 52 7.99 -2.34 -5.60
C SER A 52 6.58 -2.94 -5.54
N ALA A 53 6.40 -4.17 -6.03
CA ALA A 53 5.11 -4.86 -5.93
C ALA A 53 4.72 -5.15 -4.47
N ARG A 54 5.67 -5.52 -3.61
CA ARG A 54 5.45 -5.69 -2.16
C ARG A 54 5.10 -4.38 -1.47
N GLU A 55 5.86 -3.32 -1.76
CA GLU A 55 5.58 -1.99 -1.19
C GLU A 55 4.16 -1.51 -1.57
N ALA A 56 3.76 -1.71 -2.83
CA ALA A 56 2.41 -1.40 -3.27
C ALA A 56 1.35 -2.23 -2.52
N ALA A 57 1.59 -3.53 -2.31
CA ALA A 57 0.68 -4.39 -1.54
C ALA A 57 0.55 -3.91 -0.09
N GLU A 58 1.66 -3.55 0.56
CA GLU A 58 1.67 -3.03 1.94
C GLU A 58 0.92 -1.70 2.07
N LEU A 59 1.03 -0.82 1.08
CA LEU A 59 0.28 0.44 1.05
C LEU A 59 -1.22 0.20 0.91
N LEU A 60 -1.63 -0.74 0.04
CA LEU A 60 -3.04 -1.12 -0.10
C LEU A 60 -3.58 -1.78 1.16
N GLU A 61 -2.80 -2.63 1.84
CA GLU A 61 -3.16 -3.19 3.15
C GLU A 61 -3.35 -2.12 4.21
N THR A 62 -2.48 -1.12 4.23
CA THR A 62 -2.59 0.01 5.16
C THR A 62 -3.86 0.80 4.91
N ALA A 63 -4.17 1.11 3.64
CA ALA A 63 -5.40 1.78 3.26
C ALA A 63 -6.65 0.96 3.63
N HIS A 64 -6.63 -0.35 3.37
CA HIS A 64 -7.70 -1.27 3.74
C HIS A 64 -7.98 -1.27 5.25
N ARG A 65 -6.92 -1.35 6.07
CA ARG A 65 -7.02 -1.31 7.53
C ARG A 65 -7.48 0.06 8.06
N ALA A 66 -7.09 1.15 7.40
CA ALA A 66 -7.47 2.51 7.81
C ALA A 66 -8.95 2.83 7.61
N VAL A 67 -9.60 2.12 6.66
CA VAL A 67 -11.02 2.33 6.33
C VAL A 67 -11.94 1.63 7.33
N GLU A 68 -11.53 0.49 7.90
CA GLU A 68 -12.35 -0.31 8.80
C GLU A 68 -12.89 0.48 10.02
N PRO A 69 -12.07 1.28 10.73
CA PRO A 69 -12.55 2.08 11.85
C PRO A 69 -13.51 3.17 11.40
N VAL A 70 -13.26 3.80 10.24
CA VAL A 70 -14.11 4.87 9.69
C VAL A 70 -15.52 4.35 9.40
N LEU A 71 -15.65 3.16 8.82
CA LEU A 71 -16.96 2.56 8.59
C LEU A 71 -17.70 2.20 9.88
N ARG A 72 -16.97 1.85 10.95
CA ARG A 72 -17.55 1.44 12.23
C ARG A 72 -17.93 2.62 13.12
N SER A 73 -17.19 3.72 13.08
CA SER A 73 -17.34 4.85 14.00
C SER A 73 -18.15 6.01 13.44
N ASN A 74 -18.37 6.08 12.12
CA ASN A 74 -19.09 7.18 11.49
C ASN A 74 -20.60 6.99 11.58
N TYR A 75 -21.12 7.07 12.81
CA TYR A 75 -22.52 7.34 13.09
C TYR A 75 -22.62 8.84 13.36
N PHE A 76 -23.34 9.59 12.51
CA PHE A 76 -23.49 11.05 12.59
C PHE A 76 -24.33 11.53 13.80
N GLY A 77 -24.20 10.89 14.96
CA GLY A 77 -25.01 11.09 16.16
C GLY A 77 -26.27 10.22 16.21
N GLN A 78 -26.95 10.20 17.36
CA GLN A 78 -28.30 9.63 17.48
C GLN A 78 -29.31 10.54 16.76
N ASP A 79 -30.29 9.93 16.09
CA ASP A 79 -31.43 10.59 15.42
C ASP A 79 -31.11 11.52 14.23
N CYS A 80 -29.92 11.37 13.60
CA CYS A 80 -29.65 11.99 12.31
C CYS A 80 -30.13 11.07 11.17
N ALA A 81 -31.32 11.35 10.64
CA ALA A 81 -31.92 10.58 9.54
C ALA A 81 -31.03 10.57 8.27
N GLU A 82 -30.36 11.69 7.98
CA GLU A 82 -29.40 11.80 6.88
C GLU A 82 -28.15 10.94 7.13
N GLY A 83 -27.76 10.79 8.40
CA GLY A 83 -26.60 9.99 8.81
C GLY A 83 -26.80 8.49 8.61
N GLU A 84 -28.00 7.98 8.83
CA GLU A 84 -28.34 6.58 8.60
C GLU A 84 -28.28 6.24 7.10
N SER A 85 -28.90 7.06 6.26
CA SER A 85 -28.88 6.89 4.80
C SER A 85 -27.46 7.00 4.20
N LEU A 86 -26.66 7.96 4.69
CA LEU A 86 -25.27 8.13 4.27
C LEU A 86 -24.40 6.94 4.71
N ARG A 87 -24.56 6.47 5.95
CA ARG A 87 -23.85 5.29 6.46
C ARG A 87 -24.19 4.04 5.65
N ASP A 88 -25.46 3.81 5.35
CA ASP A 88 -25.89 2.66 4.55
C ASP A 88 -25.35 2.73 3.12
N SER A 89 -25.35 3.91 2.51
CA SER A 89 -24.74 4.14 1.19
C SER A 89 -23.22 3.90 1.20
N LEU A 90 -22.53 4.36 2.25
CA LEU A 90 -21.10 4.14 2.44
C LEU A 90 -20.78 2.65 2.62
N LEU A 91 -21.56 1.94 3.43
CA LEU A 91 -21.41 0.50 3.63
C LEU A 91 -21.73 -0.29 2.35
N ALA A 92 -22.69 0.15 1.55
CA ALA A 92 -22.99 -0.47 0.26
C ALA A 92 -21.81 -0.34 -0.72
N ILE A 93 -21.16 0.82 -0.77
CA ILE A 93 -20.03 1.07 -1.68
C ILE A 93 -18.74 0.39 -1.17
N VAL A 94 -18.49 0.46 0.13
CA VAL A 94 -17.21 0.04 0.72
C VAL A 94 -17.24 -1.39 1.25
N GLY A 95 -18.37 -1.88 1.76
CA GLY A 95 -18.47 -3.13 2.51
C GLY A 95 -19.26 -4.27 1.84
N ALA A 96 -20.04 -4.00 0.78
CA ALA A 96 -20.85 -5.04 0.14
C ALA A 96 -20.05 -6.02 -0.75
N ASN A 97 -20.65 -7.12 -1.18
CA ASN A 97 -20.01 -8.08 -2.11
C ASN A 97 -19.69 -7.39 -3.45
N GLY A 98 -18.44 -7.51 -3.92
CA GLY A 98 -17.93 -6.75 -5.07
C GLY A 98 -17.58 -5.29 -4.76
N SER A 99 -17.54 -4.91 -3.48
CA SER A 99 -17.12 -3.58 -3.03
C SER A 99 -15.64 -3.34 -3.24
N TRP A 100 -15.29 -2.06 -3.12
CA TRP A 100 -13.91 -1.59 -3.09
C TRP A 100 -13.02 -2.39 -2.11
N ARG A 101 -13.55 -2.85 -0.97
CA ARG A 101 -12.80 -3.68 -0.02
C ARG A 101 -12.38 -5.04 -0.62
N SER A 102 -13.26 -5.68 -1.37
CA SER A 102 -12.94 -6.95 -2.06
C SER A 102 -11.90 -6.72 -3.13
N GLU A 103 -12.05 -5.65 -3.91
CA GLU A 103 -11.11 -5.29 -4.97
C GLU A 103 -9.71 -4.99 -4.41
N LEU A 104 -9.62 -4.30 -3.27
CA LEU A 104 -8.33 -4.07 -2.59
C LEU A 104 -7.64 -5.39 -2.21
N VAL A 105 -8.39 -6.33 -1.62
CA VAL A 105 -7.84 -7.65 -1.24
C VAL A 105 -7.36 -8.41 -2.47
N ASP A 106 -8.12 -8.39 -3.56
CA ASP A 106 -7.74 -9.03 -4.81
C ASP A 106 -6.48 -8.39 -5.42
N GLN A 107 -6.36 -7.06 -5.38
CA GLN A 107 -5.18 -6.35 -5.86
C GLN A 107 -3.94 -6.64 -5.00
N ILE A 108 -4.09 -6.67 -3.67
CA ILE A 108 -3.02 -7.07 -2.74
C ILE A 108 -2.51 -8.47 -3.09
N ASN A 109 -3.41 -9.43 -3.29
CA ASN A 109 -3.05 -10.80 -3.65
C ASN A 109 -2.31 -10.87 -5.00
N ARG A 110 -2.79 -10.13 -6.01
CA ARG A 110 -2.13 -10.06 -7.33
C ARG A 110 -0.75 -9.43 -7.27
N LEU A 111 -0.56 -8.39 -6.44
CA LEU A 111 0.74 -7.75 -6.25
C LEU A 111 1.73 -8.67 -5.53
N ASN A 112 1.27 -9.42 -4.52
CA ASN A 112 2.09 -10.41 -3.85
C ASN A 112 2.51 -11.55 -4.79
N ASP A 113 1.59 -12.07 -5.60
CA ASP A 113 1.92 -13.10 -6.61
C ASP A 113 2.90 -12.55 -7.66
N LEU A 114 2.71 -11.32 -8.13
CA LEU A 114 3.65 -10.65 -9.02
C LEU A 114 5.04 -10.51 -8.39
N ALA A 115 5.13 -10.13 -7.11
CA ALA A 115 6.40 -10.05 -6.41
C ALA A 115 7.12 -11.41 -6.37
N ASP A 116 6.39 -12.48 -6.08
CA ASP A 116 6.94 -13.83 -6.00
C ASP A 116 7.35 -14.37 -7.38
N GLN A 117 6.66 -13.99 -8.45
CA GLN A 117 7.07 -14.29 -9.83
C GLN A 117 8.36 -13.55 -10.20
N CYS A 118 8.45 -12.26 -9.88
CA CYS A 118 9.66 -11.45 -10.12
C CYS A 118 10.88 -11.99 -9.34
N ASP A 119 10.71 -12.39 -8.08
CA ASP A 119 11.78 -12.98 -7.29
C ASP A 119 12.25 -14.33 -7.84
N ARG A 120 11.33 -15.16 -8.35
CA ARG A 120 11.67 -16.41 -9.03
C ARG A 120 12.49 -16.15 -10.29
N ALA A 121 12.04 -15.24 -11.14
CA ALA A 121 12.77 -14.84 -12.35
C ALA A 121 14.19 -14.35 -12.02
N ALA A 122 14.34 -13.51 -10.99
CA ALA A 122 15.65 -13.04 -10.54
C ALA A 122 16.57 -14.21 -10.11
N LYS A 123 16.05 -15.20 -9.38
CA LYS A 123 16.80 -16.38 -8.94
C LYS A 123 17.20 -17.29 -10.09
N GLU A 124 16.30 -17.50 -11.05
CA GLU A 124 16.55 -18.33 -12.24
C GLU A 124 17.64 -17.73 -13.13
N LEU A 125 17.61 -16.40 -13.34
CA LEU A 125 18.66 -15.70 -14.07
C LEU A 125 20.01 -15.82 -13.35
N ALA A 126 20.03 -15.62 -12.03
CA ALA A 126 21.26 -15.75 -11.25
C ALA A 126 21.84 -17.17 -11.25
N ALA A 127 20.99 -18.20 -11.31
CA ALA A 127 21.42 -19.58 -11.43
C ALA A 127 22.01 -19.86 -12.82
N THR A 128 21.32 -19.42 -13.87
CA THR A 128 21.75 -19.57 -15.28
C THR A 128 23.10 -18.88 -15.52
N ASP A 129 23.27 -17.65 -15.02
CA ASP A 129 24.53 -16.89 -15.15
C ASP A 129 25.69 -17.61 -14.45
N ARG A 130 25.43 -18.26 -13.30
CA ARG A 130 26.43 -19.03 -12.57
C ARG A 130 26.85 -20.28 -13.34
N GLU A 131 25.89 -21.06 -13.83
CA GLU A 131 26.14 -22.28 -14.61
C GLU A 131 26.92 -21.97 -15.90
N ALA A 132 26.52 -20.92 -16.62
CA ALA A 132 27.23 -20.47 -17.82
C ALA A 132 28.68 -20.07 -17.50
N GLY A 133 28.89 -19.31 -16.41
CA GLY A 133 30.21 -18.88 -15.96
C GLY A 133 31.12 -20.04 -15.53
N GLU A 134 30.57 -21.10 -14.95
CA GLU A 134 31.29 -22.33 -14.60
C GLU A 134 31.71 -23.13 -15.84
N GLY A 135 30.85 -23.23 -16.86
CA GLY A 135 31.19 -23.85 -18.14
C GLY A 135 32.42 -23.23 -18.80
N PHE A 136 32.50 -21.89 -18.84
CA PHE A 136 33.67 -21.19 -19.38
C PHE A 136 34.96 -21.40 -18.58
N ARG A 137 34.87 -21.71 -17.28
CA ARG A 137 36.05 -21.97 -16.44
C ARG A 137 36.59 -23.39 -16.61
N SER A 138 35.74 -24.35 -16.99
CA SER A 138 36.14 -25.75 -17.17
C SER A 138 36.80 -26.04 -18.51
N ASP A 139 36.57 -25.19 -19.53
CA ASP A 139 37.11 -25.34 -20.90
C ASP A 139 38.50 -24.69 -21.09
N ARG A 140 39.21 -24.39 -20.00
CA ARG A 140 40.52 -23.73 -20.01
C ARG A 140 41.57 -24.52 -19.24
#